data_AF-A0A3N0B325-F1
#
_entry.id   AF-A0A3N0B325-F1
#
_cell.length_a   1.000
_cell.length_b   1.000
_cell.length_c   1.000
_cell.angle_alpha   90.00
_cell.angle_beta   90.00
_cell.angle_gamma   90.00
#
_symmetry.space_group_name_H-M   'P 1'
#
loop_
_entity.id
_entity.type
_entity.pdbx_description
1 polymer ?
#
loop_
_entity_poly.entity_id
_entity_poly.type
_entity_poly.pdbx_seq_one_letter_code
_entity_poly.pdbx_strand_id
1 'polypeptide(L)'
;MLKQMKAMALPYATLFAVALVVAVLARIGLAVMDATGGLAYDYISATGVPVLDVVCSILTGSAFVAFLFAAALALTLSTAGVALYAALGRREGVRAMPSTAFLWGWATALVALICLAIVVSGILSAVQVGSMSSKLPGLGAIIAAMVAFSAFIGTLLGAASMVASVCLVGAKSQKDACLRLVAAAACCGVPVMLLTVGTFVTLNSAIVDTSALLMWAAADVACNLVILFGAFYVGRKTIA
;
A
#
# COMPACT_ATOMS: atom_id res chain seq x y z
N MET A 1 -18.99 0.23 -17.23
CA MET A 1 -18.40 0.12 -15.88
C MET A 1 -18.92 -1.10 -15.11
N LEU A 2 -20.23 -1.20 -14.83
CA LEU A 2 -20.80 -2.30 -14.02
C LEU A 2 -20.45 -3.72 -14.53
N LYS A 3 -20.51 -3.94 -15.85
CA LYS A 3 -20.15 -5.22 -16.48
C LYS A 3 -18.68 -5.60 -16.25
N GLN A 4 -17.77 -4.62 -16.27
CA GLN A 4 -16.34 -4.85 -16.06
C GLN A 4 -16.03 -5.09 -14.59
N MET A 5 -16.67 -4.34 -13.68
CA MET A 5 -16.53 -4.57 -12.25
C MET A 5 -17.02 -5.95 -11.84
N LYS A 6 -18.14 -6.42 -12.41
CA LYS A 6 -18.65 -7.77 -12.17
C LYS A 6 -17.67 -8.86 -12.64
N ALA A 7 -17.02 -8.68 -13.80
CA ALA A 7 -16.02 -9.62 -14.30
C ALA A 7 -14.79 -9.71 -13.38
N MET A 8 -14.34 -8.56 -12.86
CA MET A 8 -13.18 -8.48 -11.96
C MET A 8 -13.49 -8.87 -10.51
N ALA A 9 -14.76 -8.90 -10.11
CA ALA A 9 -15.15 -9.05 -8.71
C ALA A 9 -14.68 -10.35 -8.07
N LEU A 10 -14.90 -11.49 -8.73
CA LEU A 10 -14.54 -12.80 -8.17
C LEU A 10 -13.01 -12.98 -8.06
N PRO A 11 -12.19 -12.66 -9.07
CA PRO A 11 -10.73 -12.70 -8.94
C PRO A 11 -10.20 -11.85 -7.79
N TYR A 12 -10.68 -10.61 -7.65
CA TYR A 12 -10.25 -9.72 -6.56
C TYR A 12 -10.75 -10.20 -5.20
N ALA A 13 -12.00 -10.66 -5.10
CA ALA A 13 -12.52 -11.23 -3.87
C ALA A 13 -11.69 -12.44 -3.42
N THR A 14 -11.25 -13.28 -4.37
CA THR A 14 -10.37 -14.42 -4.09
C THR A 14 -9.01 -13.96 -3.57
N LEU A 15 -8.38 -13.00 -4.24
CA LEU A 15 -7.10 -12.42 -3.79
C LEU A 15 -7.21 -11.84 -2.37
N PHE A 16 -8.26 -11.07 -2.11
CA PHE A 16 -8.51 -10.44 -0.80
C PHE A 16 -8.80 -11.48 0.28
N ALA A 17 -9.60 -12.51 -0.03
CA ALA A 17 -9.88 -13.59 0.90
C ALA A 17 -8.60 -14.34 1.29
N VAL A 18 -7.73 -14.68 0.32
CA VAL A 18 -6.44 -15.32 0.60
C VAL A 18 -5.56 -14.44 1.49
N ALA A 19 -5.44 -13.15 1.17
CA ALA A 19 -4.64 -12.21 1.98
C ALA A 19 -5.16 -12.09 3.41
N LEU A 20 -6.49 -12.04 3.60
CA LEU A 20 -7.12 -11.99 4.91
C LEU A 20 -6.90 -13.29 5.70
N VAL A 21 -7.01 -14.46 5.06
CA VAL A 21 -6.71 -15.74 5.71
C VAL A 21 -5.26 -15.75 6.19
N VAL A 22 -4.31 -15.33 5.36
CA VAL A 22 -2.89 -15.24 5.73
C VAL A 22 -2.68 -14.27 6.90
N ALA A 23 -3.31 -13.10 6.88
CA ALA A 23 -3.21 -12.12 7.96
C ALA A 23 -3.77 -12.66 9.29
N VAL A 24 -4.91 -13.34 9.25
CA VAL A 24 -5.55 -13.95 10.43
C VAL A 24 -4.69 -15.08 10.98
N LEU A 25 -4.18 -15.97 10.12
CA LEU A 25 -3.30 -17.05 10.54
C LEU A 25 -2.01 -16.52 11.17
N ALA A 26 -1.41 -15.48 10.58
CA ALA A 26 -0.26 -14.81 11.18
C ALA A 26 -0.59 -14.21 12.55
N ARG A 27 -1.76 -13.57 12.69
CA ARG A 27 -2.21 -13.02 13.98
C ARG A 27 -2.45 -14.10 15.03
N ILE A 28 -3.01 -15.24 14.65
CA ILE A 28 -3.17 -16.41 15.53
C ILE A 28 -1.79 -16.94 15.96
N GLY A 29 -0.85 -17.08 15.02
CA GLY A 29 0.53 -17.48 15.32
C GLY A 29 1.19 -16.54 16.35
N LEU A 30 1.04 -15.23 16.17
CA LEU A 30 1.52 -14.24 17.14
C LEU A 30 0.84 -14.39 18.51
N ALA A 31 -0.47 -14.67 18.56
CA ALA A 31 -1.18 -14.90 19.82
C ALA A 31 -0.67 -16.15 20.55
N VAL A 32 -0.38 -17.23 19.81
CA VAL A 32 0.18 -18.46 20.38
C VAL A 32 1.60 -18.20 20.89
N MET A 33 2.44 -17.50 20.13
CA MET A 33 3.77 -17.12 20.58
C MET A 33 3.73 -16.25 21.84
N ASP A 34 2.77 -15.31 21.94
CA ASP A 34 2.56 -14.49 23.13
C ASP A 34 2.20 -15.36 24.34
N ALA A 35 1.19 -16.22 24.20
CA ALA A 35 0.69 -17.07 25.28
C ALA A 35 1.71 -18.12 25.75
N THR A 36 2.64 -18.53 24.88
CA THR A 36 3.70 -19.51 25.19
C THR A 36 5.00 -18.87 25.67
N GLY A 37 5.07 -17.54 25.75
CA GLY A 37 6.28 -16.81 26.15
C GLY A 37 7.38 -16.77 25.07
N GLY A 38 7.03 -17.02 23.81
CA GLY A 38 7.94 -16.92 22.66
C GLY A 38 8.14 -15.49 22.14
N LEU A 39 7.33 -14.52 22.59
CA LEU A 39 7.53 -13.10 22.31
C LEU A 39 8.28 -12.43 23.46
N ALA A 40 9.30 -11.64 23.12
CA ALA A 40 10.00 -10.77 24.04
C ALA A 40 9.59 -9.32 23.74
N TYR A 41 9.21 -8.58 24.78
CA TYR A 41 8.81 -7.18 24.68
C TYR A 41 9.88 -6.32 25.34
N ASP A 42 10.74 -5.70 24.53
CA ASP A 42 11.68 -4.68 24.99
C ASP A 42 11.23 -3.30 24.51
N TYR A 43 11.24 -2.34 25.42
CA TYR A 43 10.89 -0.95 25.13
C TYR A 43 12.02 -0.03 25.56
N ILE A 44 12.56 0.73 24.59
CA ILE A 44 13.51 1.80 24.86
C ILE A 44 12.76 3.12 24.69
N SER A 45 12.68 3.93 25.75
CA SER A 45 12.04 5.24 25.65
C SER A 45 12.96 6.24 24.96
N ALA A 46 12.55 6.76 23.81
CA ALA A 46 13.21 7.87 23.15
C ALA A 46 12.22 9.06 23.03
N THR A 47 12.63 10.24 23.48
CA THR A 47 11.80 11.46 23.43
C THR A 47 12.62 12.63 22.88
N GLY A 48 12.03 13.44 22.01
CA GLY A 48 12.71 14.58 21.38
C GLY A 48 13.65 14.21 20.24
N VAL A 49 13.58 12.97 19.76
CA VAL A 49 14.33 12.45 18.61
C VAL A 49 13.42 12.33 17.38
N PRO A 50 13.97 12.23 16.15
CA PRO A 50 13.19 11.97 14.95
C PRO A 50 12.22 10.80 15.08
N VAL A 51 11.09 10.87 14.36
CA VAL A 51 10.02 9.85 14.43
C VAL A 51 10.54 8.43 14.15
N LEU A 52 11.50 8.26 13.25
CA LEU A 52 12.05 6.95 12.94
C LEU A 52 12.77 6.33 14.14
N ASP A 53 13.48 7.13 14.93
CA ASP A 53 14.17 6.67 16.14
C ASP A 53 13.16 6.22 17.20
N VAL A 54 12.02 6.92 17.31
CA VAL A 54 10.90 6.52 18.18
C VAL A 54 10.27 5.21 17.70
N VAL A 55 10.06 5.04 16.39
CA VAL A 55 9.49 3.81 15.83
C VAL A 55 10.45 2.64 16.05
N CYS A 56 11.74 2.82 15.79
CA CYS A 56 12.77 1.80 16.00
C CYS A 56 12.95 1.43 17.48
N SER A 57 12.73 2.38 18.40
CA SER A 57 12.79 2.11 19.84
C SER A 57 11.60 1.27 20.35
N ILE A 58 10.51 1.23 19.58
CA ILE A 58 9.30 0.43 19.84
C ILE A 58 9.35 -0.92 19.10
N LEU A 59 9.87 -0.94 17.87
CA LEU A 59 9.98 -2.13 17.04
C LEU A 59 11.27 -2.91 17.36
N THR A 60 11.32 -3.58 18.50
CA THR A 60 12.42 -4.48 18.87
C THR A 60 11.97 -5.95 18.87
N GLY A 61 12.93 -6.88 18.76
CA GLY A 61 12.68 -8.31 18.89
C GLY A 61 11.56 -8.84 17.98
N SER A 62 10.56 -9.49 18.58
CA SER A 62 9.46 -10.09 17.83
C SER A 62 8.50 -9.08 17.20
N ALA A 63 8.42 -7.86 17.75
CA ALA A 63 7.59 -6.80 17.19
C ALA A 63 8.10 -6.33 15.83
N PHE A 64 9.43 -6.26 15.69
CA PHE A 64 10.09 -5.96 14.43
C PHE A 64 9.79 -7.03 13.35
N VAL A 65 9.93 -8.31 13.69
CA VAL A 65 9.67 -9.43 12.76
C VAL A 65 8.22 -9.43 12.29
N ALA A 66 7.27 -9.23 13.21
CA ALA A 66 5.86 -9.15 12.88
C ALA A 66 5.54 -7.95 11.96
N PHE A 67 6.19 -6.81 12.17
CA PHE A 67 6.04 -5.64 11.29
C PHE A 67 6.63 -5.89 9.90
N LEU A 68 7.80 -6.54 9.79
CA LEU A 68 8.38 -6.95 8.51
C LEU A 68 7.46 -7.90 7.74
N PHE A 69 6.86 -8.87 8.42
CA PHE A 69 5.87 -9.76 7.82
C PHE A 69 4.64 -8.97 7.32
N ALA A 70 4.12 -8.07 8.15
CA ALA A 70 2.97 -7.24 7.79
C ALA A 70 3.26 -6.35 6.57
N ALA A 71 4.46 -5.75 6.52
CA ALA A 71 4.93 -4.97 5.38
C ALA A 71 5.10 -5.83 4.11
N ALA A 72 5.68 -7.03 4.23
CA ALA A 72 5.82 -7.96 3.12
C ALA A 72 4.46 -8.41 2.55
N LEU A 73 3.48 -8.66 3.43
CA LEU A 73 2.12 -8.98 3.02
C LEU A 73 1.45 -7.82 2.29
N ALA A 74 1.59 -6.58 2.80
CA ALA A 74 1.06 -5.39 2.16
C ALA A 74 1.67 -5.15 0.77
N LEU A 75 2.99 -5.33 0.62
CA LEU A 75 3.69 -5.23 -0.66
C LEU A 75 3.26 -6.33 -1.64
N THR A 76 3.11 -7.56 -1.16
CA THR A 76 2.67 -8.70 -1.98
C THR A 76 1.26 -8.48 -2.50
N LEU A 77 0.33 -8.07 -1.63
CA LEU A 77 -1.05 -7.79 -2.04
C LEU A 77 -1.13 -6.62 -3.03
N SER A 78 -0.37 -5.56 -2.78
CA SER A 78 -0.29 -4.38 -3.65
C SER A 78 0.19 -4.74 -5.06
N THR A 79 1.26 -5.53 -5.16
CA THR A 79 1.83 -5.97 -6.45
C THR A 79 0.92 -6.99 -7.14
N ALA A 80 0.36 -7.95 -6.39
CA ALA A 80 -0.58 -8.93 -6.92
C ALA A 80 -1.86 -8.28 -7.46
N GLY A 81 -2.40 -7.26 -6.78
CA GLY A 81 -3.59 -6.52 -7.23
C GLY A 81 -3.36 -5.80 -8.56
N VAL A 82 -2.19 -5.17 -8.75
CA VAL A 82 -1.80 -4.53 -10.02
C VAL A 82 -1.61 -5.56 -11.12
N ALA A 83 -0.90 -6.66 -10.83
CA ALA A 83 -0.66 -7.73 -11.78
C ALA A 83 -1.96 -8.41 -12.21
N LEU A 84 -2.88 -8.63 -11.27
CA LEU A 84 -4.20 -9.20 -11.52
C LEU A 84 -5.02 -8.30 -12.44
N TYR A 85 -5.06 -6.99 -12.17
CA TYR A 85 -5.77 -6.03 -13.03
C TYR A 85 -5.32 -6.14 -14.49
N ALA A 86 -4.00 -6.10 -14.70
CA ALA A 86 -3.40 -6.14 -16.03
C ALA A 86 -3.58 -7.51 -16.71
N ALA A 87 -3.51 -8.60 -15.94
CA ALA A 87 -3.71 -9.95 -16.45
C ALA A 87 -5.15 -10.17 -16.92
N LEU A 88 -6.15 -9.70 -16.17
CA LEU A 88 -7.56 -9.76 -16.57
C LEU A 88 -7.82 -8.93 -17.84
N GLY A 89 -7.19 -7.76 -17.95
CA GLY A 89 -7.26 -6.96 -19.18
C GLY A 89 -6.72 -7.68 -20.41
N ARG A 90 -5.60 -8.41 -20.26
CA ARG A 90 -4.98 -9.16 -21.36
C ARG A 90 -5.69 -10.48 -21.71
N ARG A 91 -6.14 -11.25 -20.71
CA ARG A 91 -6.71 -12.59 -20.91
C ARG A 91 -8.21 -12.57 -21.19
N GLU A 92 -8.95 -11.74 -20.48
CA GLU A 92 -10.42 -11.71 -20.56
C GLU A 92 -10.94 -10.54 -21.40
N GLY A 93 -10.05 -9.75 -22.01
CA GLY A 93 -10.41 -8.59 -22.82
C GLY A 93 -11.13 -7.49 -22.03
N VAL A 94 -10.98 -7.48 -20.69
CA VAL A 94 -11.61 -6.45 -19.86
C VAL A 94 -10.92 -5.13 -20.16
N ARG A 95 -11.61 -4.24 -20.88
CA ARG A 95 -11.07 -2.93 -21.25
C ARG A 95 -10.62 -2.14 -20.02
N ALA A 96 -9.33 -1.83 -19.95
CA ALA A 96 -8.76 -1.00 -18.90
C ALA A 96 -9.40 0.40 -18.91
N MET A 97 -9.86 0.86 -17.75
CA MET A 97 -10.45 2.19 -17.57
C MET A 97 -9.90 2.83 -16.30
N PRO A 98 -9.63 4.16 -16.30
CA PRO A 98 -9.12 4.86 -15.13
C PRO A 98 -10.00 4.65 -13.90
N SER A 99 -11.32 4.67 -14.08
CA SER A 99 -12.28 4.51 -12.98
C SER A 99 -12.22 3.12 -12.34
N THR A 100 -12.10 2.05 -13.13
CA THR A 100 -12.02 0.69 -12.57
C THR A 100 -10.66 0.42 -11.95
N ALA A 101 -9.57 0.91 -12.56
CA ALA A 101 -8.24 0.82 -11.98
C ALA A 101 -8.15 1.60 -10.66
N PHE A 102 -8.71 2.81 -10.60
CA PHE A 102 -8.77 3.60 -9.38
C PHE A 102 -9.52 2.89 -8.26
N LEU A 103 -10.72 2.35 -8.55
CA LEU A 103 -11.52 1.65 -7.54
C LEU A 103 -10.85 0.36 -7.04
N TRP A 104 -10.29 -0.45 -7.93
CA TRP A 104 -9.58 -1.66 -7.53
C TRP A 104 -8.26 -1.37 -6.84
N GLY A 105 -7.57 -0.29 -7.22
CA GLY A 105 -6.41 0.23 -6.51
C GLY A 105 -6.75 0.61 -5.06
N TRP A 106 -7.83 1.36 -4.86
CA TRP A 106 -8.35 1.67 -3.53
C TRP A 106 -8.78 0.44 -2.74
N ALA A 107 -9.51 -0.48 -3.36
CA ALA A 107 -9.92 -1.72 -2.69
C ALA A 107 -8.69 -2.52 -2.23
N THR A 108 -7.67 -2.63 -3.09
CA THR A 108 -6.40 -3.31 -2.76
C THR A 108 -5.67 -2.61 -1.62
N ALA A 109 -5.61 -1.27 -1.65
CA ALA A 109 -5.00 -0.46 -0.59
C ALA A 109 -5.69 -0.68 0.75
N LEU A 110 -7.03 -0.62 0.78
CA LEU A 110 -7.82 -0.81 2.00
C LEU A 110 -7.64 -2.22 2.57
N VAL A 111 -7.68 -3.25 1.72
CA VAL A 111 -7.47 -4.63 2.19
C VAL A 111 -6.04 -4.82 2.70
N ALA A 112 -5.03 -4.21 2.07
CA ALA A 112 -3.65 -4.23 2.56
C ALA A 112 -3.54 -3.55 3.95
N LEU A 113 -4.20 -2.41 4.15
CA LEU A 113 -4.26 -1.73 5.45
C LEU A 113 -5.01 -2.55 6.50
N ILE A 114 -6.09 -3.24 6.13
CA ILE A 114 -6.81 -4.15 7.03
C ILE A 114 -5.91 -5.33 7.42
N CYS A 115 -5.23 -5.95 6.46
CA CYS A 115 -4.28 -7.03 6.73
C CYS A 115 -3.15 -6.55 7.66
N LEU A 116 -2.61 -5.35 7.41
CA LEU A 116 -1.60 -4.72 8.25
C LEU A 116 -2.14 -4.51 9.67
N ALA A 117 -3.34 -3.94 9.81
CA ALA A 117 -3.97 -3.70 11.11
C ALA A 117 -4.22 -5.01 11.88
N ILE A 118 -4.68 -6.07 11.19
CA ILE A 118 -4.88 -7.40 11.79
C ILE A 118 -3.57 -7.91 12.38
N VAL A 119 -2.47 -7.92 11.60
CA VAL A 119 -1.18 -8.42 12.06
C VAL A 119 -0.60 -7.54 13.18
N VAL A 120 -0.65 -6.22 13.02
CA VAL A 120 -0.04 -5.25 13.94
C VAL A 120 -0.80 -5.13 15.27
N SER A 121 -2.11 -5.41 15.29
CA SER A 121 -2.94 -5.33 16.51
C SER A 121 -2.48 -6.20 17.68
N GLY A 122 -1.59 -7.18 17.45
CA GLY A 122 -1.02 -8.05 18.47
C GLY A 122 0.47 -7.87 18.71
N ILE A 123 1.09 -6.83 18.14
CA ILE A 123 2.54 -6.63 18.20
C ILE A 123 2.99 -5.92 19.48
N LEU A 124 2.12 -5.07 20.04
CA LEU A 124 2.41 -4.31 21.25
C LEU A 124 1.65 -4.91 22.43
N SER A 125 2.32 -5.01 23.58
CA SER A 125 1.69 -5.40 24.84
C SER A 125 0.62 -4.38 25.25
N ALA A 126 -0.45 -4.84 25.92
CA ALA A 126 -1.51 -3.97 26.44
C ALA A 126 -0.97 -2.85 27.36
N VAL A 127 0.13 -3.11 28.06
CA VAL A 127 0.80 -2.13 28.93
C VAL A 127 1.51 -1.05 28.09
N GLN A 128 2.16 -1.43 26.98
CA GLN A 128 2.79 -0.48 26.04
C GLN A 128 1.73 0.42 25.40
N VAL A 129 0.62 -0.16 24.93
CA VAL A 129 -0.50 0.60 24.33
C VAL A 129 -1.15 1.53 25.36
N GLY A 130 -1.39 1.04 26.58
CA GLY A 130 -1.93 1.84 27.68
C GLY A 130 -1.06 3.06 28.01
N SER A 131 0.26 2.85 28.07
CA SER A 131 1.25 3.90 28.36
C SER A 131 1.44 4.90 27.20
N MET A 132 1.11 4.52 25.96
CA MET A 132 1.16 5.41 24.80
C MET A 132 -0.14 6.17 24.56
N SER A 133 -1.26 5.74 25.16
CA SER A 133 -2.59 6.29 24.84
C SER A 133 -2.73 7.80 25.10
N SER A 134 -2.05 8.34 26.12
CA SER A 134 -2.03 9.76 26.44
C SER A 134 -1.15 10.61 25.49
N LYS A 135 -0.34 9.97 24.65
CA LYS A 135 0.57 10.62 23.68
C LYS A 135 0.10 10.50 22.23
N LEU A 136 -0.98 9.74 21.98
CA LEU A 136 -1.52 9.59 20.64
C LEU A 136 -2.28 10.86 20.21
N PRO A 137 -2.19 11.27 18.94
CA PRO A 137 -3.09 12.26 18.38
C PRO A 137 -4.56 11.86 18.62
N GLY A 138 -5.44 12.85 18.78
CA GLY A 138 -6.87 12.58 18.94
C GLY A 138 -7.42 11.71 17.80
N LEU A 139 -8.46 10.90 18.10
CA LEU A 139 -9.03 9.92 17.16
C LEU A 139 -9.32 10.51 15.76
N GLY A 140 -9.81 11.75 15.70
CA GLY A 140 -10.05 12.45 14.43
C GLY A 140 -8.80 12.65 13.58
N ALA A 141 -7.65 12.95 14.19
CA ALA A 141 -6.38 13.09 13.48
C ALA A 141 -5.88 11.75 12.94
N ILE A 142 -6.06 10.66 13.70
CA ILE A 142 -5.73 9.29 13.26
C ILE A 142 -6.58 8.91 12.05
N ILE A 143 -7.90 9.14 12.10
CA ILE A 143 -8.80 8.86 10.98
C ILE A 143 -8.40 9.68 9.76
N ALA A 144 -8.12 10.97 9.91
CA ALA A 144 -7.68 11.83 8.82
C ALA A 144 -6.38 11.33 8.17
N ALA A 145 -5.39 10.93 8.98
CA ALA A 145 -4.14 10.36 8.49
C ALA A 145 -4.37 9.03 7.74
N MET A 146 -5.23 8.15 8.26
CA MET A 146 -5.59 6.91 7.58
C MET A 146 -6.26 7.15 6.23
N VAL A 147 -7.17 8.13 6.14
CA VAL A 147 -7.84 8.50 4.89
C VAL A 147 -6.83 9.07 3.88
N ALA A 148 -5.97 9.99 4.31
CA ALA A 148 -4.93 10.57 3.45
C ALA A 148 -3.97 9.49 2.93
N PHE A 149 -3.51 8.59 3.81
CA PHE A 149 -2.63 7.49 3.42
C PHE A 149 -3.32 6.49 2.48
N SER A 150 -4.59 6.17 2.73
CA SER A 150 -5.39 5.32 1.84
C SER A 150 -5.57 5.96 0.46
N ALA A 151 -5.75 7.29 0.40
CA ALA A 151 -5.86 8.02 -0.86
C ALA A 151 -4.56 8.00 -1.66
N PHE A 152 -3.43 8.16 -0.97
CA PHE A 152 -2.10 8.01 -1.56
C PHE A 152 -1.90 6.62 -2.16
N ILE A 153 -2.03 5.55 -1.36
CA ILE A 153 -1.81 4.18 -1.83
C ILE A 153 -2.83 3.78 -2.90
N GLY A 154 -4.11 4.11 -2.71
CA GLY A 154 -5.17 3.79 -3.65
C GLY A 154 -4.96 4.43 -5.03
N THR A 155 -4.54 5.69 -5.07
CA THR A 155 -4.22 6.38 -6.34
C THR A 155 -2.97 5.79 -6.99
N LEU A 156 -1.93 5.47 -6.21
CA LEU A 156 -0.71 4.83 -6.70
C LEU A 156 -0.99 3.47 -7.34
N LEU A 157 -1.76 2.62 -6.64
CA LEU A 157 -2.13 1.29 -7.15
C LEU A 157 -3.04 1.38 -8.38
N GLY A 158 -3.92 2.38 -8.43
CA GLY A 158 -4.72 2.65 -9.63
C GLY A 158 -3.85 3.04 -10.82
N ALA A 159 -2.89 3.95 -10.62
CA ALA A 159 -1.95 4.37 -11.65
C ALA A 159 -1.12 3.20 -12.17
N ALA A 160 -0.52 2.42 -11.26
CA ALA A 160 0.23 1.22 -11.58
C ALA A 160 -0.60 0.19 -12.36
N SER A 161 -1.86 -0.03 -11.96
CA SER A 161 -2.80 -0.93 -12.65
C SER A 161 -3.07 -0.52 -14.09
N MET A 162 -3.26 0.78 -14.35
CA MET A 162 -3.44 1.27 -15.72
C MET A 162 -2.16 1.15 -16.54
N VAL A 163 -1.01 1.54 -15.99
CA VAL A 163 0.28 1.44 -16.67
C VAL A 163 0.58 -0.01 -17.05
N ALA A 164 0.44 -0.93 -16.09
CA ALA A 164 0.66 -2.35 -16.32
C ALA A 164 -0.29 -2.91 -17.40
N SER A 165 -1.56 -2.52 -17.38
CA SER A 165 -2.54 -2.94 -18.40
C SER A 165 -2.16 -2.48 -19.79
N VAL A 166 -1.76 -1.22 -19.95
CA VAL A 166 -1.37 -0.67 -21.25
C VAL A 166 -0.11 -1.36 -21.78
N CYS A 167 0.86 -1.62 -20.92
CA CYS A 167 2.06 -2.37 -21.28
C CYS A 167 1.73 -3.81 -21.73
N LEU A 168 0.85 -4.51 -21.01
CA LEU A 168 0.50 -5.90 -21.31
C LEU A 168 -0.40 -6.05 -22.54
N VAL A 169 -1.39 -5.18 -22.71
CA VAL A 169 -2.33 -5.23 -23.85
C VAL A 169 -1.64 -4.79 -25.15
N GLY A 170 -0.78 -3.78 -25.08
CA GLY A 170 -0.07 -3.28 -26.27
C GLY A 170 1.15 -4.11 -26.69
N ALA A 171 1.56 -5.10 -25.89
CA ALA A 171 2.79 -5.86 -26.14
C ALA A 171 2.64 -6.90 -27.25
N LYS A 172 3.61 -6.93 -28.18
CA LYS A 172 3.63 -7.85 -29.32
C LYS A 172 4.15 -9.24 -28.99
N SER A 173 4.92 -9.36 -27.91
CA SER A 173 5.50 -10.61 -27.43
C SER A 173 5.66 -10.58 -25.92
N GLN A 174 6.00 -11.72 -25.31
CA GLN A 174 6.31 -11.77 -23.88
C GLN A 174 7.57 -10.95 -23.54
N LYS A 175 8.61 -11.00 -24.38
CA LYS A 175 9.83 -10.20 -24.18
C LYS A 175 9.53 -8.70 -24.22
N ASP A 176 8.70 -8.27 -25.18
CA ASP A 176 8.24 -6.88 -25.29
C ASP A 176 7.42 -6.45 -24.06
N ALA A 177 6.51 -7.32 -23.58
CA ALA A 177 5.76 -7.06 -22.35
C ALA A 177 6.67 -6.83 -21.15
N CYS A 178 7.68 -7.69 -20.94
CA CYS A 178 8.64 -7.55 -19.86
C CYS A 178 9.42 -6.23 -19.96
N LEU A 179 9.94 -5.91 -21.14
CA LEU A 179 10.72 -4.69 -21.34
C LEU A 179 9.88 -3.43 -21.09
N ARG A 180 8.64 -3.41 -21.59
CA ARG A 180 7.72 -2.28 -21.38
C ARG A 180 7.33 -2.12 -19.91
N LEU A 181 7.09 -3.22 -19.20
CA LEU A 181 6.81 -3.17 -17.76
C LEU A 181 7.99 -2.64 -16.96
N VAL A 182 9.22 -3.12 -17.23
CA VAL A 182 10.43 -2.65 -16.54
C VAL A 182 10.69 -1.18 -16.86
N ALA A 183 10.61 -0.78 -18.13
CA ALA A 183 10.78 0.60 -18.54
C ALA A 183 9.72 1.52 -17.91
N ALA A 184 8.45 1.11 -17.91
CA ALA A 184 7.38 1.89 -17.30
C ALA A 184 7.53 1.97 -15.77
N ALA A 185 7.94 0.88 -15.10
CA ALA A 185 8.22 0.89 -13.67
C ALA A 185 9.36 1.87 -13.34
N ALA A 186 10.43 1.90 -14.14
CA ALA A 186 11.51 2.87 -13.97
C ALA A 186 11.03 4.32 -14.22
N CYS A 187 10.37 4.57 -15.35
CA CYS A 187 9.94 5.92 -15.73
C CYS A 187 8.87 6.50 -14.80
N CYS A 188 7.85 5.71 -14.44
CA CYS A 188 6.79 6.12 -13.52
C CYS A 188 7.25 6.07 -12.06
N GLY A 189 8.21 5.22 -11.73
CA GLY A 189 8.72 5.04 -10.37
C GLY A 189 9.62 6.18 -9.90
N VAL A 190 10.39 6.82 -10.79
CA VAL A 190 11.25 7.96 -10.43
C VAL A 190 10.49 9.12 -9.78
N PRO A 191 9.42 9.69 -10.38
CA PRO A 191 8.70 10.79 -9.75
C PRO A 191 8.01 10.37 -8.45
N VAL A 192 7.43 9.15 -8.40
CA VAL A 192 6.82 8.60 -7.16
C VAL A 192 7.86 8.47 -6.06
N MET A 193 9.06 7.98 -6.39
CA MET A 193 10.17 7.84 -5.44
C MET A 193 10.62 9.19 -4.90
N LEU A 194 10.78 10.22 -5.76
CA LEU A 194 11.16 11.56 -5.31
C LEU A 194 10.14 12.18 -4.34
N LEU A 195 8.85 12.04 -4.65
CA LEU A 195 7.78 12.52 -3.78
C LEU A 195 7.71 11.75 -2.47
N THR A 196 7.85 10.42 -2.52
CA THR A 196 7.89 9.56 -1.34
C THR A 196 9.07 9.89 -0.44
N VAL A 197 10.26 10.15 -1.01
CA VAL A 197 11.43 10.60 -0.26
C VAL A 197 11.16 11.96 0.39
N GLY A 198 10.54 12.91 -0.32
CA GLY A 198 10.12 14.20 0.24
C GLY A 198 9.19 14.03 1.44
N THR A 199 8.13 13.23 1.29
CA THR A 199 7.19 12.87 2.35
C THR A 199 7.92 12.26 3.56
N PHE A 200 8.83 11.31 3.31
CA PHE A 200 9.57 10.64 4.39
C PHE A 200 10.51 11.57 5.13
N VAL A 201 11.23 12.46 4.42
CA VAL A 201 12.11 13.45 5.04
C VAL A 201 11.32 14.40 5.93
N THR A 202 10.14 14.85 5.50
CA THR A 202 9.25 15.70 6.31
C THR A 202 8.67 14.96 7.51
N LEU A 203 8.41 13.65 7.41
CA LEU A 203 7.99 12.82 8.54
C LEU A 203 9.13 12.54 9.51
N ASN A 204 10.36 12.39 9.02
CA ASN A 204 11.53 12.04 9.80
C ASN A 204 12.23 13.28 10.41
N SER A 205 11.44 14.20 10.96
CA SER A 205 11.93 15.36 11.70
C SER A 205 11.51 15.28 13.18
N ALA A 206 12.24 15.96 14.07
CA ALA A 206 11.89 16.03 15.48
C ALA A 206 10.57 16.80 15.73
N ILE A 207 10.25 17.74 14.83
CA ILE A 207 8.98 18.48 14.79
C ILE A 207 8.44 18.34 13.36
N VAL A 208 7.31 17.65 13.22
CA VAL A 208 6.68 17.40 11.91
C VAL A 208 5.98 18.66 11.43
N ASP A 209 6.41 19.18 10.27
CA ASP A 209 5.70 20.25 9.57
C ASP A 209 4.49 19.64 8.84
N THR A 210 3.32 19.77 9.45
CA THR A 210 2.06 19.25 8.91
C THR A 210 1.66 19.90 7.60
N SER A 211 2.06 21.17 7.38
CA SER A 211 1.74 21.89 6.15
C SER A 211 2.56 21.36 4.98
N ALA A 212 3.86 21.17 5.17
CA ALA A 212 4.74 20.53 4.21
C ALA A 212 4.29 19.10 3.90
N LEU A 213 3.90 18.34 4.93
CA LEU A 213 3.42 16.97 4.75
C LEU A 213 2.16 16.90 3.90
N LEU A 214 1.21 17.81 4.11
CA LEU A 214 0.00 17.91 3.28
C LEU A 214 0.31 18.31 1.84
N MET A 215 1.29 19.18 1.61
CA MET A 215 1.73 19.54 0.27
C MET A 215 2.33 18.34 -0.47
N TRP A 216 3.17 17.54 0.21
CA TRP A 216 3.70 16.31 -0.38
C TRP A 216 2.60 15.30 -0.70
N ALA A 217 1.68 15.05 0.24
CA ALA A 217 0.55 14.15 0.03
C ALA A 217 -0.33 14.59 -1.17
N ALA A 218 -0.57 15.90 -1.31
CA ALA A 218 -1.31 16.42 -2.45
C ALA A 218 -0.53 16.26 -3.78
N ALA A 219 0.78 16.50 -3.77
CA ALA A 219 1.65 16.31 -4.93
C ALA A 219 1.72 14.84 -5.36
N ASP A 220 1.82 13.91 -4.41
CA ASP A 220 1.77 12.47 -4.64
C ASP A 220 0.47 12.06 -5.34
N VAL A 221 -0.68 12.46 -4.78
CA VAL A 221 -2.00 12.17 -5.37
C VAL A 221 -2.11 12.76 -6.78
N ALA A 222 -1.66 14.01 -6.97
CA ALA A 222 -1.67 14.65 -8.28
C ALA A 222 -0.79 13.90 -9.29
N CYS A 223 0.42 13.50 -8.89
CA CYS A 223 1.34 12.73 -9.72
C CYS A 223 0.73 11.39 -10.14
N ASN A 224 0.15 10.65 -9.19
CA ASN A 224 -0.51 9.38 -9.44
C ASN A 224 -1.67 9.53 -10.43
N LEU A 225 -2.48 10.58 -10.29
CA LEU A 225 -3.58 10.87 -11.22
C LEU A 225 -3.06 11.22 -12.63
N VAL A 226 -1.98 12.00 -12.74
CA VAL A 226 -1.35 12.30 -14.03
C VAL A 226 -0.86 11.03 -14.71
N ILE A 227 -0.19 10.13 -13.98
CA ILE A 227 0.27 8.83 -14.50
C ILE A 227 -0.93 7.97 -14.92
N LEU A 228 -1.97 7.89 -14.10
CA LEU A 228 -3.20 7.12 -14.37
C LEU A 228 -3.88 7.57 -15.68
N PHE A 229 -4.16 8.86 -15.82
CA PHE A 229 -4.83 9.41 -17.00
C PHE A 229 -3.91 9.46 -18.22
N GLY A 230 -2.61 9.71 -18.03
CA GLY A 230 -1.60 9.66 -19.08
C GLY A 230 -1.49 8.25 -19.70
N ALA A 231 -1.40 7.22 -18.86
CA ALA A 231 -1.40 5.83 -19.30
C ALA A 231 -2.66 5.50 -20.10
N PHE A 232 -3.84 5.92 -19.62
CA PHE A 232 -5.09 5.72 -20.35
C PHE A 232 -5.11 6.39 -21.73
N TYR A 233 -4.61 7.63 -21.82
CA TYR A 233 -4.51 8.36 -23.08
C TYR A 233 -3.58 7.64 -24.08
N VAL A 234 -2.42 7.16 -23.63
CA VAL A 234 -1.51 6.35 -24.45
C VAL A 234 -2.19 5.05 -24.89
N GLY A 235 -2.85 4.35 -23.96
CA GLY A 235 -3.57 3.11 -24.25
C GLY A 235 -4.66 3.27 -25.32
N ARG A 236 -5.38 4.40 -25.30
CA ARG A 236 -6.37 4.72 -26.35
C ARG A 236 -5.76 4.83 -27.74
N LYS A 237 -4.58 5.43 -27.88
CA LYS A 237 -3.87 5.55 -29.17
C LYS A 237 -3.28 4.23 -29.67
N THR A 238 -3.11 3.26 -28.78
CA THR A 238 -2.47 1.97 -29.12
C THR A 238 -3.50 0.92 -29.57
N ILE A 239 -4.80 1.14 -29.28
CA ILE A 239 -5.90 0.20 -29.54
C ILE A 239 -6.88 0.73 -30.61
N ALA A 240 -6.76 2.01 -31.00
CA ALA A 240 -7.46 2.60 -32.14
C ALA A 240 -6.64 2.42 -33.43
#